data_AF-A0AAU2M2C3-F1
#
_entry.id   AF-A0AAU2M2C3-F1
#
_cell.length_a   1.000
_cell.length_b   1.000
_cell.length_c   1.000
_cell.angle_alpha   90.00
_cell.angle_beta   90.00
_cell.angle_gamma   90.00
#
_symmetry.space_group_name_H-M   'P 1'
#
loop_
_entity.id
_entity.type
_entity.pdbx_description
1 polymer ?
#
loop_
_entity_poly.entity_id
_entity_poly.type
_entity_poly.pdbx_seq_one_letter_code
_entity_poly.pdbx_strand_id
1 'polypeptide(L)'
;MRSLHRVAASLGALAVYDPQGAGKVLFVVFAAMAEVEREFIHERTLVGLDTAAANGNHGGRPSAVDGDMLAVALRRREAEESVTSIARHLGIGRSTLYRTLAAYDEAAETTAGRDATSR
;
A
#
# COMPACT_ATOMS: atom_id res chain seq x y z
N MET A 1 17.75 -55.86 46.62
CA MET A 1 18.11 -55.76 45.18
C MET A 1 17.07 -54.91 44.47
N ARG A 2 17.55 -53.79 43.89
CA ARG A 2 17.02 -52.93 42.80
C ARG A 2 15.54 -53.07 42.42
N SER A 3 14.74 -52.01 42.61
CA SER A 3 14.45 -50.97 41.60
C SER A 3 13.39 -51.47 40.60
N LEU A 4 12.21 -50.87 40.44
CA LEU A 4 12.02 -49.60 39.73
C LEU A 4 10.57 -49.11 39.92
N HIS A 5 10.39 -47.95 40.55
CA HIS A 5 9.22 -47.10 40.31
C HIS A 5 9.31 -46.59 38.86
N ARG A 6 8.37 -46.98 38.00
CA ARG A 6 8.24 -46.40 36.67
C ARG A 6 7.50 -45.06 36.79
N VAL A 7 8.25 -43.99 37.06
CA VAL A 7 7.78 -42.62 36.81
C VAL A 7 7.90 -42.39 35.31
N ALA A 8 6.85 -42.73 34.58
CA ALA A 8 6.76 -42.45 33.15
C ALA A 8 6.23 -41.02 32.96
N ALA A 9 7.13 -40.16 32.48
CA ALA A 9 6.86 -38.96 31.69
C ALA A 9 5.97 -37.86 32.34
N SER A 10 6.51 -37.20 33.36
CA SER A 10 6.30 -35.75 33.50
C SER A 10 7.11 -35.03 32.41
N LEU A 11 6.52 -34.02 31.75
CA LEU A 11 7.05 -33.21 30.63
C LEU A 11 6.86 -33.75 29.20
N GLY A 12 5.63 -34.14 28.85
CA GLY A 12 5.24 -34.35 27.44
C GLY A 12 3.89 -33.74 27.04
N ALA A 13 3.18 -33.07 27.95
CA ALA A 13 1.78 -32.69 27.75
C ALA A 13 1.56 -31.34 27.06
N LEU A 14 2.61 -30.58 26.73
CA LEU A 14 2.45 -29.26 26.10
C LEU A 14 2.40 -29.30 24.56
N ALA A 15 2.41 -30.47 23.94
CA ALA A 15 2.48 -30.61 22.48
C ALA A 15 1.64 -31.79 21.94
N VAL A 16 0.46 -32.06 22.51
CA VAL A 16 -0.47 -33.03 21.90
C VAL A 16 -1.35 -32.29 20.90
N TYR A 17 -0.97 -32.35 19.63
CA TYR A 17 -1.88 -32.06 18.52
C TYR A 17 -2.95 -33.16 18.48
N ASP A 18 -4.15 -32.85 18.96
CA ASP A 18 -5.33 -33.71 18.87
C ASP A 18 -6.33 -33.14 17.84
N PRO A 19 -6.25 -33.55 16.56
CA PRO A 19 -7.15 -33.08 15.52
C PRO A 19 -8.54 -33.74 15.57
N GLN A 20 -8.89 -34.41 16.67
CA GLN A 20 -10.17 -35.09 16.85
C GLN A 20 -10.88 -34.60 18.12
N GLY A 21 -12.15 -34.98 18.27
CA GLY A 21 -12.96 -34.68 19.46
C GLY A 21 -12.90 -33.22 19.92
N ALA A 22 -12.48 -33.01 21.16
CA ALA A 22 -12.41 -31.69 21.79
C ALA A 22 -11.36 -30.76 21.14
N GLY A 23 -10.22 -31.29 20.68
CA GLY A 23 -9.19 -30.49 20.03
C GLY A 23 -9.64 -29.91 18.68
N LYS A 24 -10.43 -30.67 17.91
CA LYS A 24 -11.06 -30.17 16.68
C LYS A 24 -12.08 -29.05 16.95
N VAL A 25 -12.90 -29.19 17.98
CA VAL A 25 -13.89 -28.16 18.35
C VAL A 25 -13.19 -26.88 18.77
N LEU A 26 -12.17 -26.99 19.63
CA LEU A 26 -11.38 -25.83 20.08
C LEU A 26 -10.68 -25.12 18.91
N PHE A 27 -10.13 -25.88 17.97
CA PHE A 27 -9.54 -25.32 16.75
C PHE A 27 -10.56 -24.52 15.94
N VAL A 28 -11.79 -25.03 15.75
CA VAL A 28 -12.84 -24.32 15.02
C VAL A 28 -13.23 -23.01 15.72
N VAL A 29 -13.34 -23.02 17.05
CA VAL A 29 -13.65 -21.80 17.82
C VAL A 29 -12.56 -20.75 17.63
N PHE A 30 -11.28 -21.12 17.75
CA PHE A 30 -10.19 -20.17 17.55
C PHE A 30 -10.06 -19.72 16.10
N ALA A 31 -10.32 -20.59 15.12
CA ALA A 31 -10.35 -20.20 13.72
C ALA A 31 -11.44 -19.16 13.45
N ALA A 32 -12.66 -19.38 13.96
CA ALA A 32 -13.76 -18.43 13.84
C ALA A 32 -13.44 -17.10 14.55
N MET A 33 -12.83 -17.16 15.74
CA MET A 33 -12.40 -15.96 16.46
C MET A 33 -11.34 -15.18 15.69
N ALA A 34 -10.33 -15.86 15.13
CA ALA A 34 -9.28 -15.23 14.35
C ALA A 34 -9.82 -14.58 13.06
N GLU A 35 -10.84 -15.17 12.45
CA GLU A 35 -11.54 -14.58 11.30
C GLU A 35 -12.25 -13.27 11.67
N VAL A 36 -12.99 -13.26 12.78
CA VAL A 36 -13.66 -12.05 13.29
C VAL A 36 -12.65 -10.96 13.65
N GLU A 37 -11.56 -11.31 14.33
CA GLU A 37 -10.50 -10.34 14.67
C GLU A 37 -9.83 -9.75 13.42
N ARG A 38 -9.61 -10.57 12.39
CA ARG A 38 -9.06 -10.10 11.11
C ARG A 38 -9.99 -9.09 10.45
N GLU A 39 -11.30 -9.36 10.44
CA GLU A 39 -12.28 -8.43 9.86
C GLU A 39 -12.30 -7.10 10.63
N PHE A 40 -12.29 -7.12 11.97
CA PHE A 40 -12.24 -5.89 12.75
C PHE A 40 -10.96 -5.06 12.53
N ILE A 41 -9.80 -5.72 12.35
CA ILE A 41 -8.56 -5.01 11.99
C ILE A 41 -8.71 -4.37 10.61
N HIS A 42 -9.30 -5.08 9.66
CA HIS A 42 -9.53 -4.59 8.31
C HIS A 42 -10.47 -3.38 8.29
N GLU A 43 -11.65 -3.48 8.92
CA GLU A 43 -12.61 -2.37 9.04
C GLU A 43 -11.98 -1.14 9.69
N ARG A 44 -11.26 -1.32 10.80
CA ARG A 44 -10.58 -0.21 11.48
C ARG A 44 -9.52 0.44 10.61
N THR A 45 -8.81 -0.35 9.82
CA THR A 45 -7.82 0.17 8.86
C THR A 45 -8.50 1.01 7.79
N LEU A 46 -9.63 0.56 7.23
CA LEU A 46 -10.39 1.31 6.24
C LEU A 46 -10.89 2.65 6.80
N VAL A 47 -11.47 2.65 8.00
CA VAL A 47 -11.91 3.89 8.67
C VAL A 47 -10.74 4.84 8.90
N GLY A 48 -9.57 4.32 9.30
CA GLY A 48 -8.36 5.11 9.47
C GLY A 48 -7.85 5.71 8.15
N LEU A 49 -7.87 4.93 7.07
CA LEU A 49 -7.49 5.37 5.73
C LEU A 49 -8.44 6.44 5.19
N ASP A 50 -9.75 6.28 5.39
CA ASP A 50 -10.74 7.27 5.00
C ASP A 50 -10.54 8.60 5.75
N THR A 51 -10.31 8.52 7.07
CA THR A 51 -9.98 9.69 7.90
C THR A 51 -8.68 10.37 7.43
N ALA A 52 -7.65 9.59 7.08
CA ALA A 52 -6.40 10.14 6.54
C ALA A 52 -6.62 10.82 5.18
N ALA A 53 -7.39 10.19 4.29
CA ALA A 53 -7.73 10.72 2.98
C ALA A 53 -8.53 12.04 3.07
N ALA A 54 -9.48 12.13 4.00
CA ALA A 54 -10.23 13.37 4.26
C ALA A 54 -9.32 14.53 4.71
N ASN A 55 -8.18 14.21 5.35
CA ASN A 55 -7.14 15.18 5.71
C ASN A 55 -6.10 15.42 4.59
N GLY A 56 -6.33 14.89 3.38
CA GLY A 56 -5.41 15.02 2.24
C GLY A 56 -4.24 14.04 2.23
N ASN A 57 -4.19 13.08 3.15
CA ASN A 57 -3.17 12.03 3.16
C ASN A 57 -3.73 10.73 2.59
N HIS A 58 -3.50 10.50 1.30
CA HIS A 58 -3.97 9.32 0.58
C HIS A 58 -3.02 8.11 0.68
N GLY A 59 -1.91 8.23 1.41
CA GLY A 59 -0.89 7.18 1.50
C GLY A 59 -0.17 6.92 0.16
N GLY A 60 0.38 5.71 0.01
CA GLY A 60 1.09 5.29 -1.21
C GLY A 60 2.52 5.85 -1.34
N ARG A 61 3.14 5.58 -2.50
CA ARG A 61 4.48 6.10 -2.81
C ARG A 61 4.36 7.58 -3.22
N PRO A 62 5.15 8.49 -2.63
CA PRO A 62 5.15 9.90 -3.04
C PRO A 62 5.42 10.07 -4.54
N SER A 63 4.85 11.12 -5.13
CA SER A 63 5.17 11.50 -6.51
C SER A 63 6.67 11.72 -6.66
N ALA A 64 7.24 11.16 -7.73
CA ALA A 64 8.65 11.38 -8.07
C ALA A 64 8.91 12.76 -8.69
N VAL A 65 7.85 13.50 -9.05
CA VAL A 65 7.93 14.84 -9.64
C VAL A 65 7.04 15.77 -8.83
N ASP A 66 7.64 16.82 -8.28
CA ASP A 66 6.92 17.91 -7.63
C ASP A 66 6.59 19.05 -8.61
N GLY A 67 5.87 20.07 -8.13
CA GLY A 67 5.45 21.21 -8.96
C GLY A 67 6.62 22.03 -9.50
N ASP A 68 7.69 22.19 -8.73
CA ASP A 68 8.86 22.98 -9.14
C ASP A 68 9.64 22.25 -10.23
N MET A 69 9.83 20.93 -10.08
CA MET A 69 10.41 20.07 -11.10
C MET A 69 9.60 20.12 -12.40
N LEU A 70 8.26 20.09 -12.30
CA LEU A 70 7.39 20.21 -13.47
C LEU A 70 7.55 21.58 -14.15
N ALA A 71 7.54 22.67 -13.38
CA ALA A 71 7.71 24.02 -13.93
C ALA A 71 9.06 24.17 -14.65
N VAL A 72 10.14 23.64 -14.06
CA VAL A 72 11.47 23.61 -14.69
C VAL A 72 11.47 22.77 -15.97
N ALA A 73 10.82 21.61 -15.95
CA ALA A 73 10.72 20.74 -17.11
C ALA A 73 9.95 21.39 -18.27
N LEU A 74 8.82 22.05 -17.98
CA LEU A 74 8.01 22.77 -18.97
C LEU A 74 8.81 23.91 -19.61
N ARG A 75 9.46 24.75 -18.81
CA ARG A 75 10.29 25.85 -19.32
C ARG A 75 11.43 25.37 -20.23
N ARG A 76 12.04 24.23 -19.90
CA ARG A 76 13.11 23.64 -20.72
C ARG A 76 12.57 22.99 -21.99
N ARG A 77 11.39 22.38 -21.92
CA ARG A 77 10.67 21.87 -23.11
C ARG A 77 10.32 23.00 -24.07
N GLU A 78 9.87 24.16 -23.56
CA GLU A 78 9.60 25.36 -24.38
C GLU A 78 10.86 25.90 -25.05
N ALA A 79 12.02 25.74 -24.40
CA ALA A 79 13.32 26.04 -24.99
C ALA A 79 13.85 24.94 -25.95
N GLU A 80 12.98 24.00 -26.36
CA GLU A 80 13.26 22.89 -27.28
C GLU A 80 14.38 21.94 -26.81
N GLU A 81 14.67 21.88 -25.49
CA GLU A 81 15.65 20.94 -24.93
C GLU A 81 15.12 19.50 -25.01
N SER A 82 15.98 18.54 -25.35
CA SER A 82 15.56 17.13 -25.44
C SER A 82 15.07 16.58 -24.09
N VAL A 83 13.97 15.83 -24.11
CA VAL A 83 13.38 15.19 -22.92
C VAL A 83 14.38 14.29 -22.18
N THR A 84 15.31 13.66 -22.91
CA THR A 84 16.37 12.84 -22.30
C THR A 84 17.36 13.68 -21.48
N SER A 85 17.73 14.86 -21.97
CA SER A 85 18.61 15.80 -21.24
C SER A 85 17.92 16.32 -19.98
N ILE A 86 16.67 16.77 -20.12
CA ILE A 86 15.85 17.27 -19.02
C ILE A 86 15.72 16.20 -17.92
N ALA A 87 15.34 14.98 -18.30
CA ALA A 87 15.17 13.86 -17.35
C ALA A 87 16.47 13.55 -16.58
N ARG A 88 17.62 13.50 -17.29
CA ARG A 88 18.93 13.29 -16.63
C ARG A 88 19.26 14.42 -15.66
N HIS A 89 19.04 15.66 -16.07
CA HIS A 89 19.34 16.83 -15.25
C HIS A 89 18.46 16.89 -13.99
N LEU A 90 17.19 16.51 -14.11
CA LEU A 90 16.25 16.44 -12.98
C LEU A 90 16.40 15.16 -12.15
N GLY A 91 17.25 14.20 -12.55
CA GLY A 91 17.46 12.96 -11.82
C GLY A 91 16.27 11.99 -11.86
N ILE A 92 15.34 12.16 -12.81
CA ILE A 92 14.14 11.32 -12.94
C ILE A 92 14.22 10.41 -14.17
N GLY A 93 13.49 9.30 -14.13
CA GLY A 93 13.38 8.41 -15.29
C GLY A 93 12.67 9.09 -16.46
N ARG A 94 13.14 8.85 -17.70
CA ARG A 94 12.51 9.38 -18.92
C ARG A 94 11.01 9.05 -19.01
N SER A 95 10.63 7.82 -18.66
CA SER A 95 9.23 7.37 -18.65
C SER A 95 8.39 8.15 -17.64
N THR A 96 8.97 8.54 -16.49
CA THR A 96 8.33 9.39 -15.51
C THR A 96 8.11 10.80 -16.05
N LEU A 97 9.12 11.38 -16.72
CA LEU A 97 8.98 12.71 -17.32
C LEU A 97 7.93 12.71 -18.44
N TYR A 98 7.97 11.74 -19.35
CA TYR A 98 6.95 11.62 -20.41
C TYR A 98 5.53 11.52 -19.86
N ARG A 99 5.30 10.64 -18.87
CA ARG A 99 3.98 10.48 -18.24
C ARG A 99 3.52 11.77 -17.57
N THR A 100 4.43 12.50 -16.92
CA THR A 100 4.08 13.75 -16.23
C THR A 100 3.72 14.85 -17.22
N LEU A 101 4.49 14.99 -18.32
CA LEU A 101 4.20 15.96 -19.37
C LEU A 101 2.87 15.66 -20.08
N ALA A 102 2.61 14.39 -20.42
CA ALA A 102 1.34 13.99 -21.03
C ALA A 102 0.13 14.30 -20.12
N ALA A 103 0.22 13.95 -18.84
CA ALA A 103 -0.84 14.25 -17.86
C ALA A 103 -1.06 15.78 -17.70
N TYR A 104 0.00 16.58 -17.78
CA TYR A 104 -0.10 18.03 -17.77
C TYR A 104 -0.83 18.58 -19.01
N ASP A 105 -0.46 18.09 -20.20
CA ASP A 105 -1.08 18.52 -21.46
C ASP A 105 -2.59 18.15 -21.48
N GLU A 106 -2.96 16.93 -21.06
CA GLU A 106 -4.37 16.50 -20.93
C GLU A 106 -5.18 17.37 -19.96
N ALA A 107 -4.58 17.77 -18.84
CA ALA A 107 -5.23 18.65 -17.86
C ALA A 107 -5.41 20.09 -18.39
N ALA A 108 -4.45 20.58 -19.19
CA ALA A 108 -4.53 21.89 -19.83
C ALA A 108 -5.66 21.94 -20.86
N GLU A 109 -5.79 20.90 -21.70
CA GLU A 109 -6.88 20.78 -22.70
C GLU A 109 -8.25 20.71 -22.04
N THR A 110 -8.40 19.94 -20.96
CA THR A 110 -9.66 19.80 -20.20
C THR A 110 -10.10 21.13 -19.57
N THR A 111 -9.16 21.98 -19.19
CA THR A 111 -9.44 23.31 -18.62
C THR A 111 -9.87 24.27 -19.72
N ALA A 112 -9.15 24.30 -20.84
CA ALA A 112 -9.51 25.12 -22.00
C ALA A 112 -10.90 24.76 -22.58
N GLY A 113 -11.27 23.48 -22.61
CA GLY A 113 -12.59 23.04 -23.07
C GLY A 113 -13.76 23.41 -22.14
N ARG A 114 -13.53 23.45 -20.82
CA ARG A 114 -14.52 23.91 -19.84
C ARG A 114 -14.79 25.40 -19.98
N ASP A 115 -13.75 26.21 -20.17
CA ASP A 115 -13.87 27.65 -20.32
C ASP A 115 -14.60 28.02 -21.62
N ALA A 116 -14.39 27.27 -22.70
CA ALA A 116 -15.06 27.46 -23.99
C ALA A 116 -16.57 27.13 -23.96
N THR A 117 -17.02 26.27 -23.05
CA THR A 117 -18.44 25.87 -22.90
C THR A 117 -19.22 26.80 -21.95
N SER A 118 -18.53 27.66 -21.21
CA SER A 118 -19.11 28.55 -20.19
C SER A 118 -19.50 29.96 -20.68
N ARG A 119 -19.37 30.23 -21.99
CA ARG A 119 -19.81 31.47 -22.67
C ARG A 119 -21.00 31.21 -23.58
#